data_AF-B4RHK3-F1
#
_entry.id   AF-B4RHK3-F1
#
_cell.length_a   1.000
_cell.length_b   1.000
_cell.length_c   1.000
_cell.angle_alpha   90.00
_cell.angle_beta   90.00
_cell.angle_gamma   90.00
#
_symmetry.space_group_name_H-M   'P 1'
#
loop_
_entity.id
_entity.type
_entity.pdbx_description
1 polymer ?
#
loop_
_entity_poly.entity_id
_entity_poly.type
_entity_poly.pdbx_seq_one_letter_code
_entity_poly.pdbx_strand_id
1 'polypeptide(L)'
;MDDPRIGADARTLPELVSQLTTDLATLVRKESELVRTEMTEKMHLAGKAVGEIVAGGVLLLAALGVLLAALVQALSEYMHPAFASLLVGVVVAAIGIVLVRAGMKMMKPENLTPDRSARQLQKDAQLVKGR
;
A
#
# COMPACT_ATOMS: atom_id res chain seq x y z
N MET A 1 -25.95 -34.39 -63.55
CA MET A 1 -24.60 -33.97 -63.96
C MET A 1 -24.57 -32.46 -63.99
N ASP A 2 -23.89 -31.73 -63.12
CA ASP A 2 -23.10 -32.06 -61.94
C ASP A 2 -23.10 -30.83 -61.01
N ASP A 3 -22.70 -31.14 -59.79
CA ASP A 3 -22.72 -30.45 -58.51
C ASP A 3 -21.82 -29.17 -58.44
N PRO A 4 -21.42 -28.70 -57.25
CA PRO A 4 -21.92 -27.53 -56.53
C PRO A 4 -20.96 -26.33 -56.59
N ARG A 5 -21.49 -25.11 -56.43
CA ARG A 5 -20.68 -23.96 -56.06
C ARG A 5 -20.45 -23.96 -54.54
N ILE A 6 -19.61 -24.88 -54.06
CA ILE A 6 -18.96 -24.71 -52.76
C ILE A 6 -17.83 -23.70 -52.99
N GLY A 7 -18.16 -22.42 -52.82
CA GLY A 7 -17.14 -21.39 -52.61
C GLY A 7 -16.38 -21.77 -51.35
N ALA A 8 -15.10 -22.05 -51.50
CA ALA A 8 -14.23 -22.45 -50.43
C ALA A 8 -14.09 -21.31 -49.40
N ASP A 9 -14.93 -21.35 -48.37
CA ASP A 9 -14.73 -20.66 -47.08
C ASP A 9 -13.60 -21.34 -46.27
N ALA A 10 -12.52 -21.74 -46.95
CA ALA A 10 -11.29 -22.15 -46.31
C ALA A 10 -10.55 -20.89 -45.91
N ARG A 11 -10.94 -20.28 -44.78
CA ARG A 11 -10.16 -19.21 -44.13
C ARG A 11 -8.70 -19.63 -44.14
N THR A 12 -7.87 -18.84 -44.80
CA THR A 12 -6.48 -19.21 -45.01
C THR A 12 -5.74 -19.12 -43.67
N LEU A 13 -4.78 -20.03 -43.40
CA LEU A 13 -3.96 -20.00 -42.17
C LEU A 13 -3.36 -18.61 -41.83
N PRO A 14 -2.93 -17.79 -42.81
CA PRO A 14 -2.47 -16.41 -42.55
C PRO A 14 -3.54 -15.51 -41.94
N GLU A 15 -4.80 -15.72 -42.32
CA GLU A 15 -5.93 -14.88 -41.91
C GLU A 15 -6.39 -15.18 -40.48
N LEU A 16 -6.31 -16.46 -40.08
CA LEU A 16 -6.54 -16.90 -38.69
C LEU A 16 -5.45 -16.39 -37.74
N VAL A 17 -4.18 -16.40 -38.16
CA VAL A 17 -3.07 -15.86 -37.37
C VAL A 17 -3.20 -14.34 -37.21
N SER A 18 -3.57 -13.64 -38.28
CA SER A 18 -3.84 -12.19 -38.23
C SER A 18 -4.99 -11.85 -37.26
N GLN A 19 -6.08 -12.62 -37.29
CA GLN A 19 -7.20 -12.46 -36.35
C GLN A 19 -6.78 -12.72 -34.89
N LEU A 20 -6.05 -13.80 -34.61
CA LEU A 20 -5.58 -14.11 -33.26
C LEU A 20 -4.65 -13.02 -32.70
N THR A 21 -3.72 -12.50 -33.51
CA THR A 21 -2.85 -11.39 -33.08
C THR A 21 -3.65 -10.11 -32.78
N THR A 22 -4.70 -9.85 -33.54
CA THR A 22 -5.61 -8.72 -33.33
C THR A 22 -6.44 -8.89 -32.05
N ASP A 23 -6.92 -10.10 -31.79
CA ASP A 23 -7.68 -10.43 -30.57
C ASP A 23 -6.79 -10.37 -29.33
N LEU A 24 -5.55 -10.85 -29.40
CA LEU A 24 -4.56 -10.73 -28.33
C LEU A 24 -4.21 -9.26 -28.04
N ALA A 25 -3.97 -8.45 -29.08
CA ALA A 25 -3.74 -7.01 -28.92
C ALA A 25 -4.95 -6.32 -28.26
N THR A 26 -6.15 -6.74 -28.63
CA THR A 26 -7.40 -6.24 -28.03
C THR A 26 -7.54 -6.67 -26.56
N LEU A 27 -7.17 -7.90 -26.22
CA LEU A 27 -7.22 -8.41 -24.85
C LEU A 27 -6.22 -7.70 -23.94
N VAL A 28 -4.96 -7.56 -24.38
CA VAL A 28 -3.91 -6.82 -23.63
C VAL A 28 -4.34 -5.39 -23.38
N ARG A 29 -4.95 -4.73 -24.37
CA ARG A 29 -5.49 -3.38 -24.20
C ARG A 29 -6.62 -3.35 -23.15
N LYS A 30 -7.55 -4.29 -23.19
CA LYS A 30 -8.64 -4.40 -22.20
C LYS A 30 -8.11 -4.68 -20.79
N GLU A 31 -7.16 -5.59 -20.62
CA GLU A 31 -6.51 -5.84 -19.33
C GLU A 31 -5.78 -4.59 -18.83
N SER A 32 -5.10 -3.85 -19.71
CA SER A 32 -4.44 -2.60 -19.32
C SER A 32 -5.43 -1.53 -18.86
N GLU A 33 -6.59 -1.41 -19.52
CA GLU A 33 -7.67 -0.50 -19.13
C GLU A 33 -8.30 -0.93 -17.80
N LEU A 34 -8.47 -2.24 -17.58
CA LEU A 34 -8.97 -2.79 -16.32
C LEU A 34 -8.00 -2.56 -15.17
N VAL A 35 -6.72 -2.90 -15.35
CA VAL A 35 -5.66 -2.67 -14.35
C VAL A 35 -5.57 -1.19 -14.00
N ARG A 36 -5.63 -0.29 -15.00
CA ARG A 36 -5.64 1.15 -14.74
C ARG A 36 -6.85 1.58 -13.93
N THR A 37 -8.02 1.01 -14.20
CA THR A 37 -9.25 1.30 -13.47
C THR A 37 -9.13 0.84 -12.02
N GLU A 38 -8.72 -0.41 -11.80
CA GLU A 38 -8.53 -0.97 -10.46
C GLU A 38 -7.44 -0.22 -9.66
N MET A 39 -6.33 0.15 -10.32
CA MET A 39 -5.30 0.98 -9.70
C MET A 39 -5.84 2.35 -9.30
N THR A 40 -6.64 2.99 -10.16
CA THR A 40 -7.25 4.30 -9.86
C THR A 40 -8.20 4.20 -8.67
N GLU A 41 -9.02 3.15 -8.60
CA GLU A 41 -9.91 2.90 -7.47
C GLU A 41 -9.12 2.64 -6.18
N LYS A 42 -8.09 1.80 -6.23
CA LYS A 42 -7.18 1.54 -5.09
C LYS A 42 -6.46 2.82 -4.63
N MET A 43 -6.01 3.66 -5.56
CA MET A 43 -5.39 4.94 -5.25
C MET A 43 -6.38 5.91 -4.60
N HIS A 44 -7.63 5.94 -5.07
CA HIS A 44 -8.68 6.75 -4.46
C HIS A 44 -8.97 6.31 -3.02
N LEU A 45 -9.14 5.00 -2.79
CA LEU A 45 -9.35 4.45 -1.45
C LEU A 45 -8.15 4.71 -0.53
N ALA A 46 -6.93 4.51 -1.02
CA ALA A 46 -5.71 4.82 -0.28
C ALA A 46 -5.63 6.32 0.06
N GLY A 47 -5.97 7.19 -0.90
CA GLY A 47 -6.02 8.64 -0.69
C GLY A 47 -7.04 9.05 0.37
N LYS A 48 -8.25 8.47 0.34
CA LYS A 48 -9.26 8.69 1.36
C LYS A 48 -8.80 8.22 2.74
N ALA A 49 -8.21 7.02 2.83
CA ALA A 49 -7.69 6.48 4.08
C ALA A 49 -6.57 7.35 4.66
N VAL A 50 -5.63 7.82 3.83
CA VAL A 50 -4.60 8.77 4.24
C VAL A 50 -5.23 10.09 4.72
N GLY A 51 -6.24 10.59 4.02
CA GLY A 51 -6.98 11.79 4.43
C GLY A 51 -7.64 11.64 5.82
N GLU A 52 -8.32 10.52 6.07
CA GLU A 52 -8.94 10.22 7.36
C GLU A 52 -7.90 10.07 8.48
N ILE A 53 -6.76 9.40 8.22
CA ILE A 53 -5.66 9.27 9.17
C ILE A 53 -5.07 10.64 9.54
N VAL A 54 -4.85 11.51 8.55
CA VAL A 54 -4.31 12.86 8.79
C VAL A 54 -5.31 13.69 9.59
N ALA A 55 -6.58 13.71 9.20
CA ALA A 55 -7.62 14.46 9.90
C ALA A 55 -7.78 13.97 11.36
N GLY A 56 -7.87 12.65 11.56
CA GLY A 56 -7.92 12.05 12.89
C GLY A 56 -6.66 12.35 13.71
N GLY A 57 -5.48 12.29 13.09
CA GLY A 57 -4.21 12.63 13.70
C GLY A 57 -4.16 14.07 14.21
N VAL A 58 -4.64 15.04 13.43
CA VAL A 58 -4.73 16.45 13.84
C VAL A 58 -5.65 16.62 15.04
N LEU A 59 -6.84 15.99 15.03
CA LEU A 59 -7.77 16.05 16.16
C LEU A 59 -7.20 15.40 17.41
N LEU A 60 -6.53 14.25 17.30
CA LEU A 60 -5.87 13.59 18.41
C LEU A 60 -4.72 14.43 18.98
N LEU A 61 -3.94 15.11 18.14
CA LEU A 61 -2.89 16.03 18.58
C LEU A 61 -3.46 17.23 19.35
N ALA A 62 -4.56 17.81 18.86
CA ALA A 62 -5.25 18.89 19.56
C ALA A 62 -5.81 18.41 20.91
N ALA A 63 -6.49 17.26 20.94
CA ALA A 63 -7.02 16.66 22.16
C ALA A 63 -5.90 16.32 23.16
N LEU A 64 -4.76 15.80 22.69
CA LEU A 64 -3.60 15.54 23.52
C LEU A 64 -3.08 16.82 24.17
N GLY A 65 -2.97 17.92 23.43
CA GLY A 65 -2.57 19.22 23.99
C GLY A 65 -3.49 19.69 25.12
N VAL A 66 -4.81 19.56 24.94
CA VAL A 66 -5.80 19.90 25.98
C VAL A 66 -5.66 18.98 27.20
N LEU A 67 -5.49 17.68 27.00
CA LEU A 67 -5.30 16.71 28.10
C LEU A 67 -4.00 16.97 28.86
N LEU A 68 -2.91 17.30 28.18
CA LEU A 68 -1.64 17.65 28.83
C LEU A 68 -1.75 18.94 29.63
N ALA A 69 -2.43 19.96 29.10
CA ALA A 69 -2.70 21.18 29.86
C ALA A 69 -3.55 20.91 31.11
N ALA A 70 -4.60 20.08 30.98
CA ALA A 70 -5.43 19.66 32.11
C ALA A 70 -4.63 18.87 33.16
N LEU A 71 -3.73 17.99 32.73
CA LEU A 71 -2.86 17.23 33.62
C LEU A 71 -1.88 18.13 34.38
N VAL A 72 -1.26 19.10 33.69
CA VAL A 72 -0.38 20.10 34.33
C VAL A 72 -1.17 20.92 35.34
N GLN A 73 -2.38 21.34 35.00
CA GLN A 73 -3.24 22.10 35.91
C GLN A 73 -3.59 21.27 37.15
N ALA A 74 -3.99 20.01 36.99
CA ALA A 74 -4.30 19.11 38.09
C ALA A 74 -3.09 18.86 39.00
N LEU A 75 -1.88 18.69 38.44
CA LEU A 75 -0.66 18.55 39.23
C LEU A 75 -0.25 19.84 39.95
N SER A 76 -0.61 21.00 39.38
CA SER A 76 -0.30 22.31 39.96
C SER A 76 -1.02 22.56 41.29
N GLU A 77 -2.06 21.78 41.62
CA GLU A 77 -2.70 21.80 42.94
C GLU A 77 -1.79 21.21 44.04
N TYR A 78 -0.84 20.34 43.66
CA TYR A 78 0.05 19.64 44.58
C TYR A 78 1.49 20.18 44.57
N MET A 79 1.90 20.90 43.52
CA MET A 79 3.25 21.44 43.37
C MET A 79 3.27 22.72 42.53
N HIS A 80 4.39 23.45 42.55
CA HIS A 80 4.54 24.68 41.76
C HIS A 80 4.33 24.41 40.26
N PRO A 81 3.59 25.25 39.51
CA PRO A 81 3.24 25.01 38.09
C PRO A 81 4.45 24.76 37.17
N ALA A 82 5.59 25.39 37.48
CA ALA A 82 6.84 25.17 36.76
C ALA A 82 7.35 23.73 36.87
N PHE A 83 7.25 23.10 38.05
CA PHE A 83 7.66 21.71 38.25
C PHE A 83 6.64 20.72 37.70
N ALA A 84 5.35 21.05 37.78
CA ALA A 84 4.29 20.25 37.18
C ALA A 84 4.46 20.13 35.66
N SER A 85 4.63 21.27 34.97
CA SER A 85 4.84 21.29 33.52
C SER A 85 6.15 20.64 33.09
N LEU A 86 7.23 20.80 33.87
CA LEU A 86 8.50 20.12 33.61
C LEU A 86 8.37 18.59 33.72
N LEU A 87 7.73 18.09 34.77
CA LEU A 87 7.56 16.65 35.00
C LEU A 87 6.72 16.00 33.90
N VAL A 88 5.57 16.60 33.58
CA VAL A 88 4.70 16.12 32.48
C VAL A 88 5.46 16.17 31.15
N GLY A 89 6.18 17.25 30.87
CA GLY A 89 6.98 17.41 29.65
C GLY A 89 8.05 16.33 29.50
N VAL A 90 8.79 16.02 30.57
CA VAL A 90 9.83 14.96 30.57
C VAL A 90 9.22 13.59 30.31
N VAL A 91 8.11 13.25 30.97
CA VAL A 91 7.43 11.96 30.79
C VAL A 91 6.93 11.81 29.35
N VAL A 92 6.27 12.83 28.81
CA VAL A 92 5.76 12.82 27.44
C VAL A 92 6.91 12.76 26.42
N ALA A 93 8.00 13.49 26.65
CA ALA A 93 9.18 13.43 25.79
C ALA A 93 9.82 12.04 25.76
N ALA A 94 9.92 11.37 26.92
CA ALA A 94 10.43 10.01 27.00
C ALA A 94 9.57 9.02 26.20
N ILE A 95 8.24 9.09 26.36
CA ILE A 95 7.28 8.29 25.59
C ILE A 95 7.42 8.58 24.08
N GLY A 96 7.49 9.85 23.70
CA GLY A 96 7.66 10.27 22.31
C GLY A 96 8.92 9.70 21.66
N ILE A 97 10.06 9.74 22.36
CA ILE A 97 11.32 9.15 21.88
C ILE A 97 11.18 7.65 21.65
N VAL A 98 10.51 6.92 22.56
CA VAL A 98 10.29 5.47 22.42
C VAL A 98 9.41 5.17 21.20
N LEU A 99 8.31 5.92 21.03
CA LEU A 99 7.39 5.74 19.89
C LEU A 99 8.07 6.05 18.56
N VAL A 100 8.84 7.14 18.47
CA VAL A 100 9.59 7.51 17.26
C VAL A 100 10.60 6.41 16.91
N ARG A 101 11.33 5.89 17.90
CA ARG A 101 12.27 4.78 17.68
C ARG A 101 11.57 3.50 17.23
N ALA A 102 10.42 3.17 17.82
CA ALA A 102 9.62 2.02 17.41
C ALA A 102 9.10 2.16 15.97
N GLY A 103 8.56 3.33 15.61
CA GLY A 103 8.08 3.62 14.26
C GLY A 103 9.21 3.56 13.21
N MET A 104 10.35 4.19 13.48
CA MET A 104 11.53 4.11 12.61
C MET A 104 12.01 2.66 12.43
N LYS A 105 11.93 1.83 13.47
CA LYS A 105 12.28 0.40 13.36
C LYS A 105 11.35 -0.32 12.39
N MET A 106 10.03 -0.05 12.43
CA MET A 106 9.07 -0.69 11.53
C MET A 106 9.24 -0.28 10.05
N MET A 107 9.73 0.92 9.79
CA MET A 107 9.95 1.43 8.43
C MET A 107 11.26 0.95 7.79
N LYS A 108 12.09 0.17 8.50
CA LYS A 108 13.34 -0.34 7.94
C LYS A 108 13.06 -1.29 6.76
N PRO A 109 13.78 -1.17 5.63
CA PRO A 109 13.62 -2.05 4.48
C PRO A 109 13.78 -3.54 4.82
N GLU A 110 14.63 -3.85 5.80
CA GLU A 110 14.84 -5.20 6.35
C GLU A 110 13.56 -5.81 6.96
N ASN A 111 12.66 -4.97 7.51
CA ASN A 111 11.38 -5.40 8.07
C ASN A 111 10.25 -5.37 7.03
N LEU A 112 10.50 -4.77 5.86
CA LEU A 112 9.56 -4.67 4.74
C LEU A 112 9.87 -5.68 3.62
N THR A 113 11.03 -6.33 3.67
CA THR A 113 11.38 -7.40 2.73
C THR A 113 10.69 -8.69 3.19
N PRO A 114 9.83 -9.31 2.35
CA PRO A 114 9.17 -10.56 2.70
C PRO A 114 10.21 -11.68 2.76
N ASP A 115 10.70 -11.89 3.96
CA ASP A 115 11.85 -12.74 4.26
C ASP A 115 11.60 -14.21 3.82
N ARG A 116 10.32 -14.64 3.85
CA ARG A 116 9.89 -15.96 3.35
C ARG A 116 9.73 -16.02 1.83
N SER A 117 9.15 -15.00 1.21
CA SER A 117 8.91 -15.00 -0.24
C SER A 117 10.22 -14.89 -1.01
N ALA A 118 11.18 -14.10 -0.51
CA ALA A 118 12.52 -14.02 -1.10
C ALA A 118 13.25 -15.37 -1.05
N ARG A 119 13.14 -16.13 0.06
CA ARG A 119 13.75 -17.46 0.20
C ARG A 119 13.11 -18.52 -0.70
N GLN A 120 11.79 -18.46 -0.93
CA GLN A 120 11.11 -19.38 -1.86
C GLN A 120 11.50 -19.08 -3.32
N LEU A 121 11.52 -17.81 -3.71
CA LEU A 121 11.95 -17.41 -5.06
C LEU A 121 13.42 -17.77 -5.32
N GLN A 122 14.30 -17.68 -4.31
CA GLN A 122 15.70 -18.12 -4.44
C GLN A 122 15.83 -19.64 -4.58
N LYS A 123 15.04 -20.42 -3.84
CA LYS A 123 15.01 -21.89 -3.99
C LYS A 123 14.56 -22.30 -5.39
N ASP A 124 13.51 -21.67 -5.90
CA ASP A 124 12.97 -21.98 -7.22
C ASP A 124 13.94 -21.57 -8.34
N ALA A 125 14.61 -20.42 -8.20
CA ALA A 125 15.65 -19.99 -9.15
C ALA A 125 16.88 -20.92 -9.16
N GLN A 126 17.28 -21.45 -8.00
CA GLN A 126 18.39 -22.42 -7.92
C GLN A 126 18.06 -23.77 -8.56
N LEU A 127 16.79 -24.20 -8.49
CA LEU A 127 16.34 -25.44 -9.14
C LEU A 127 16.34 -25.34 -10.67
N VAL A 128 16.07 -24.15 -11.23
CA VAL A 128 16.12 -23.89 -12.68
C VAL A 128 17.56 -23.75 -13.18
N LYS A 129 18.46 -23.18 -12.37
CA LYS A 129 19.87 -22.98 -12.73
C LYS A 129 20.74 -24.23 -12.56
N GLY A 130 20.24 -25.24 -11.84
CA GLY A 130 20.89 -26.53 -11.61
C GLY A 130 20.55 -27.61 -12.64
N ARG A 131 19.88 -27.28 -13.74
CA ARG A 131 19.67 -28.16 -14.90
C ARG A 131 20.39 -27.62 -16.13
#